data_AF-A0AAW9KET9-F1
#
_entry.id   AF-A0AAW9KET9-F1
#
_cell.length_a   1.000
_cell.length_b   1.000
_cell.length_c   1.000
_cell.angle_alpha   90.00
_cell.angle_beta   90.00
_cell.angle_gamma   90.00
#
_symmetry.space_group_name_H-M   'P 1'
#
loop_
_entity.id
_entity.type
_entity.pdbx_description
1 polymer ?
#
loop_
_entity_poly.entity_id
_entity_poly.type
_entity_poly.pdbx_seq_one_letter_code
_entity_poly.pdbx_strand_id
1 'polypeptide(L)'
;PEIAQMCAFLQSGGVEIEGVGSSELKIRGVENDALNLKGIQIIPDRIEAGTYLCVGAITNSQLKINRIIPNHLQAITAKLIEIGFSLDIQENS
;
A
#
# COMPACT_ATOMS: atom_id res chain seq x y z
N PRO A 1 -1.76 1.27 -4.64
CA PRO A 1 -2.22 1.37 -3.23
C PRO A 1 -2.60 2.79 -2.82
N GLU A 2 -1.81 3.75 -3.30
CA GLU A 2 -1.86 5.17 -3.02
C GLU A 2 -3.18 5.78 -3.50
N ILE A 3 -3.62 5.43 -4.73
CA ILE A 3 -4.93 5.84 -5.26
C ILE A 3 -6.08 5.28 -4.42
N ALA A 4 -5.97 4.02 -3.96
CA ALA A 4 -7.00 3.41 -3.12
C ALA A 4 -7.10 4.11 -1.76
N GLN A 5 -5.97 4.49 -1.15
CA GLN A 5 -5.98 5.28 0.09
C GLN A 5 -6.60 6.66 -0.13
N MET A 6 -6.31 7.33 -1.25
CA MET A 6 -6.95 8.62 -1.58
C MET A 6 -8.46 8.47 -1.73
N CYS A 7 -8.93 7.42 -2.40
CA CYS A 7 -10.37 7.16 -2.53
C CYS A 7 -11.01 6.90 -1.16
N ALA A 8 -10.39 6.09 -0.31
CA ALA A 8 -10.86 5.83 1.04
C ALA A 8 -10.90 7.10 1.90
N PHE A 9 -9.91 7.98 1.76
CA PHE A 9 -9.88 9.29 2.42
C PHE A 9 -11.08 10.15 2.01
N LEU A 10 -11.35 10.28 0.72
CA LEU A 10 -12.49 11.06 0.21
C LEU A 10 -13.84 10.43 0.60
N GLN A 11 -13.95 9.10 0.54
CA GLN A 11 -15.15 8.38 1.01
C GLN A 11 -15.40 8.62 2.50
N SER A 12 -14.35 8.64 3.33
CA SER A 12 -14.48 8.96 4.76
C SER A 12 -15.01 10.38 5.01
N GLY A 13 -14.82 11.28 4.04
CA GLY A 13 -15.32 12.65 4.04
C GLY A 13 -16.70 12.83 3.43
N GLY A 14 -17.35 11.77 2.96
CA GLY A 14 -18.72 11.81 2.41
C GLY A 14 -18.82 11.72 0.89
N VAL A 15 -17.73 11.50 0.16
CA VAL A 15 -17.77 11.33 -1.31
C VAL A 15 -18.17 9.90 -1.68
N GLU A 16 -19.16 9.74 -2.56
CA GLU A 16 -19.50 8.44 -3.11
C GLU A 16 -18.58 8.10 -4.30
N ILE A 17 -17.75 7.06 -4.12
CA ILE A 17 -16.80 6.56 -5.11
C ILE A 17 -17.02 5.06 -5.29
N GLU A 18 -17.26 4.62 -6.51
CA GLU A 18 -17.36 3.21 -6.90
C GLU A 18 -16.11 2.79 -7.70
N GLY A 19 -15.77 1.50 -7.66
CA GLY A 19 -14.67 0.93 -8.46
C GLY A 19 -13.27 1.06 -7.86
N VAL A 20 -13.16 1.43 -6.58
CA VAL A 20 -11.86 1.58 -5.89
C VAL A 20 -11.04 0.29 -5.98
N GLY A 21 -9.81 0.41 -6.48
CA GLY A 21 -8.90 -0.72 -6.70
C GLY A 21 -9.01 -1.36 -8.09
N SER A 22 -9.94 -0.90 -8.93
CA SER A 22 -10.03 -1.30 -10.34
C SER A 22 -9.40 -0.25 -11.28
N SER A 23 -9.46 -0.50 -12.60
CA SER A 23 -9.00 0.43 -13.63
C SER A 23 -10.01 1.54 -13.98
N GLU A 24 -11.23 1.48 -13.45
CA GLU A 24 -12.30 2.45 -13.72
C GLU A 24 -12.91 2.96 -12.40
N LEU A 25 -13.17 4.27 -12.34
CA LEU A 25 -13.79 4.90 -11.18
C LEU A 25 -15.02 5.68 -11.61
N LYS A 26 -16.08 5.57 -10.81
CA LYS A 26 -17.28 6.40 -10.92
C LYS A 26 -17.45 7.21 -9.65
N ILE A 27 -17.51 8.53 -9.79
CA ILE A 27 -17.51 9.48 -8.68
C ILE A 27 -18.77 10.32 -8.77
N ARG A 28 -19.54 10.38 -7.68
CA ARG A 28 -20.63 11.36 -7.55
C ARG A 28 -20.07 12.65 -6.97
N GLY A 29 -20.21 13.75 -7.71
CA GLY A 29 -19.86 15.08 -7.21
C GLY A 29 -20.68 15.45 -5.98
N VAL A 30 -20.05 16.13 -5.03
CA VAL A 30 -20.67 16.66 -3.81
C VAL A 30 -20.49 18.18 -3.76
N GLU A 31 -21.39 18.88 -3.07
CA GLU A 31 -21.25 20.31 -2.81
C GLU A 31 -20.02 20.58 -1.90
N ASN A 32 -19.42 21.76 -2.04
CA ASN A 32 -18.14 22.08 -1.38
C ASN A 32 -18.21 22.06 0.15
N ASP A 33 -19.37 22.34 0.73
CA ASP A 33 -19.64 22.38 2.17
C ASP A 33 -19.99 21.00 2.77
N ALA A 34 -20.15 19.97 1.94
CA ALA A 34 -20.52 18.61 2.37
C ALA A 34 -19.32 17.74 2.81
N LEU A 35 -18.08 18.19 2.59
CA LEU A 35 -16.88 17.44 2.93
C LEU A 35 -16.51 17.57 4.42
N ASN A 36 -16.46 16.43 5.13
CA ASN A 36 -16.00 16.36 6.51
C ASN A 36 -14.75 15.49 6.64
N LEU A 37 -13.60 16.05 6.29
CA LEU A 37 -12.33 15.32 6.28
C LEU A 37 -11.70 15.25 7.68
N LYS A 38 -11.19 14.07 8.04
CA LYS A 38 -10.45 13.82 9.29
C LYS A 38 -9.03 13.35 8.98
N GLY A 39 -8.13 13.53 9.94
CA GLY A 39 -6.78 12.99 9.82
C GLY A 39 -6.79 11.47 9.64
N ILE A 40 -5.97 10.96 8.73
CA ILE A 40 -5.78 9.54 8.49
C ILE A 40 -4.32 9.14 8.69
N GLN A 41 -4.10 7.85 8.93
CA GLN A 41 -2.76 7.28 8.89
C GLN A 41 -2.38 6.95 7.44
N ILE A 42 -1.25 7.51 6.97
CA ILE A 42 -0.73 7.24 5.62
C ILE A 42 -0.20 5.79 5.55
N ILE A 43 -0.47 5.12 4.42
CA ILE A 43 0.06 3.76 4.20
C ILE A 43 1.59 3.76 4.21
N PRO A 44 2.24 2.65 4.61
CA PRO A 44 3.67 2.51 4.45
C PRO A 44 4.15 2.66 3.01
N ASP A 45 5.36 3.17 2.84
CA ASP A 45 6.00 3.28 1.53
C ASP A 45 6.50 1.91 1.05
N ARG A 46 5.82 1.38 0.03
CA ARG A 46 6.16 0.10 -0.57
C ARG A 46 7.45 0.13 -1.39
N ILE A 47 7.90 1.30 -1.86
CA ILE A 47 9.17 1.43 -2.57
C ILE A 47 10.31 1.39 -1.57
N GLU A 48 10.21 2.13 -0.46
CA GLU A 48 11.19 2.09 0.63
C GLU A 48 11.35 0.66 1.18
N ALA A 49 10.24 0.00 1.53
CA ALA A 49 10.26 -1.37 2.01
C ALA A 49 10.88 -2.33 0.97
N GLY A 50 10.55 -2.16 -0.30
CA GLY A 50 11.14 -2.93 -1.40
C GLY A 50 12.65 -2.71 -1.53
N THR A 51 13.12 -1.48 -1.36
CA THR A 51 14.56 -1.16 -1.35
C THR A 51 15.28 -1.86 -0.22
N TYR A 52 14.74 -1.86 1.00
CA TYR A 52 15.35 -2.58 2.13
C TYR A 52 15.35 -4.11 1.93
N LEU A 53 14.31 -4.67 1.28
CA LEU A 53 14.33 -6.09 0.89
C LEU A 53 15.50 -6.38 -0.06
N CYS A 54 15.70 -5.54 -1.07
CA CYS A 54 16.84 -5.65 -1.99
C CYS A 54 18.18 -5.52 -1.27
N VAL A 55 18.30 -4.65 -0.25
CA VAL A 55 19.51 -4.54 0.58
C VAL A 55 19.79 -5.86 1.31
N GLY A 56 18.79 -6.48 1.91
CA GLY A 56 18.95 -7.80 2.56
C GLY A 56 19.38 -8.87 1.56
N ALA A 57 18.76 -8.89 0.38
CA ALA A 57 19.08 -9.83 -0.69
C ALA A 57 20.52 -9.66 -1.22
N ILE A 58 20.92 -8.44 -1.61
CA ILE A 58 22.25 -8.21 -2.22
C ILE A 58 23.40 -8.44 -1.23
N THR A 59 23.16 -8.20 0.06
CA THR A 59 24.15 -8.46 1.13
C THR A 59 24.06 -9.86 1.70
N ASN A 60 23.14 -10.70 1.18
CA ASN A 60 22.82 -12.03 1.69
C ASN A 60 22.66 -12.07 3.23
N SER A 61 21.96 -11.06 3.77
CA SER A 61 21.80 -10.83 5.20
C SER A 61 20.34 -10.96 5.62
N GLN A 62 20.11 -11.46 6.84
CA GLN A 62 18.76 -11.54 7.41
C GLN A 62 18.34 -10.17 7.95
N LEU A 63 17.25 -9.63 7.41
CA LEU A 63 16.65 -8.36 7.85
C LEU A 63 15.19 -8.58 8.25
N LYS A 64 14.73 -7.78 9.22
CA LYS A 64 13.31 -7.62 9.53
C LYS A 64 12.88 -6.21 9.17
N ILE A 65 11.88 -6.10 8.31
CA ILE A 65 11.28 -4.81 7.92
C ILE A 65 9.94 -4.72 8.62
N ASN A 66 9.70 -3.64 9.37
CA ASN A 66 8.46 -3.47 10.11
C ASN A 66 7.59 -2.41 9.45
N ARG A 67 6.30 -2.41 9.81
CA ARG A 67 5.33 -1.41 9.40
C ARG A 67 5.16 -1.41 7.88
N ILE A 68 4.94 -2.58 7.30
CA ILE A 68 4.64 -2.79 5.89
C ILE A 68 3.20 -3.29 5.71
N ILE A 69 2.69 -3.23 4.48
CA ILE A 69 1.47 -3.93 4.08
C ILE A 69 1.88 -4.98 3.04
N PRO A 70 1.96 -6.28 3.38
CA PRO A 70 2.51 -7.30 2.49
C PRO A 70 1.85 -7.35 1.11
N ASN A 71 0.54 -7.11 1.03
CA ASN A 71 -0.21 -7.09 -0.22
C ASN A 71 0.29 -6.01 -1.20
N HIS A 72 0.92 -4.94 -0.72
CA HIS A 72 1.49 -3.90 -1.56
C HIS A 72 2.86 -4.27 -2.15
N LEU A 73 3.47 -5.36 -1.68
CA LEU A 73 4.82 -5.80 -2.03
C LEU A 73 4.83 -7.12 -2.85
N GLN A 74 3.67 -7.65 -3.23
CA GLN A 74 3.55 -8.97 -3.89
C GLN A 74 4.48 -9.15 -5.10
N ALA A 75 4.64 -8.11 -5.93
CA ALA A 75 5.47 -8.20 -7.13
C ALA A 75 6.96 -8.39 -6.80
N ILE A 76 7.49 -7.66 -5.80
CA ILE A 76 8.90 -7.75 -5.43
C ILE A 76 9.18 -9.01 -4.60
N THR A 77 8.29 -9.37 -3.67
CA THR A 77 8.45 -10.59 -2.86
C THR A 77 8.40 -11.84 -3.72
N ALA A 78 7.50 -11.90 -4.72
CA ALA A 78 7.47 -12.98 -5.69
C ALA A 78 8.81 -13.13 -6.45
N LYS A 79 9.42 -12.03 -6.88
CA LYS A 79 10.71 -12.06 -7.58
C LYS A 79 11.88 -12.44 -6.70
N LEU A 80 11.89 -12.00 -5.44
CA LEU A 80 12.92 -12.42 -4.47
C LEU A 80 12.83 -13.92 -4.17
N ILE A 81 11.61 -14.46 -4.06
CA ILE A 81 11.39 -15.92 -3.89
C ILE A 81 11.84 -16.68 -5.14
N GLU A 82 11.50 -16.19 -6.34
CA GLU A 82 11.90 -16.80 -7.62
C GLU A 82 13.42 -16.91 -7.78
N ILE A 83 14.18 -15.93 -7.27
CA ILE A 83 15.65 -15.95 -7.30
C ILE A 83 16.30 -16.63 -6.08
N GLY A 84 15.50 -17.27 -5.21
CA GLY A 84 15.97 -18.17 -4.16
C GLY A 84 16.03 -17.59 -2.74
N PHE A 85 15.53 -16.38 -2.49
CA PHE A 85 15.45 -15.84 -1.13
C PHE A 85 14.19 -16.34 -0.40
N SER A 86 14.35 -16.76 0.85
CA SER A 86 13.23 -17.09 1.74
C SER A 86 12.72 -15.83 2.43
N LEU A 87 11.40 -15.66 2.46
CA LEU A 87 10.73 -14.55 3.16
C LEU A 87 9.74 -15.12 4.18
N ASP A 88 9.79 -14.61 5.41
CA ASP A 88 8.75 -14.83 6.43
C ASP A 88 7.84 -13.59 6.43
N ILE A 89 6.59 -13.75 6.00
CA ILE A 89 5.64 -12.64 5.83
C ILE A 89 4.56 -12.73 6.91
N GLN A 90 4.52 -11.70 7.75
CA GLN A 90 3.53 -11.51 8.81
C GLN A 90 2.68 -10.27 8.48
N GLU A 91 1.57 -10.07 9.21
CA GLU A 91 0.56 -9.04 8.90
C GLU A 91 1.15 -7.62 8.74
N ASN A 92 2.22 -7.30 9.47
CA ASN A 92 2.87 -5.98 9.48
C ASN A 92 4.41 -6.02 9.36
N SER A 93 5.00 -7.18 9.03
CA SER A 93 6.47 -7.34 8.88
C SER A 93 6.84 -8.50 7.98
#